data_AF-A0A7C6NJT0-F1
#
_entry.id   AF-A0A7C6NJT0-F1
#
_cell.length_a   1.000
_cell.length_b   1.000
_cell.length_c   1.000
_cell.angle_alpha   90.00
_cell.angle_beta   90.00
_cell.angle_gamma   90.00
#
_symmetry.space_group_name_H-M   'P 1'
#
loop_
_entity.id
_entity.type
_entity.pdbx_description
1 polymer ?
#
loop_
_entity_poly.entity_id
_entity_poly.type
_entity_poly.pdbx_seq_one_letter_code
_entity_poly.pdbx_strand_id
1 'polypeptide(L)'
;MSGPQSGESLEIIEAPVVIGENVVQKMKVSSLSLDIPAIKIKDIDIFLQDIETEVIENKVIIQGIIHKEIFYLGHDQVFHHQAEDTQLSTFIDIPGAAAGMEVVLEPSIEHVSAKVLAEGKLIELSIIIQLFVKVLSRKELIVKTGTGPLVKVEKLIGENSVQAIIANDLDLTIKARKIVDIIAELKELEVEAIDDLVILQGVVYKEIYYIGEDELEHQASEEIPFSEFVDIPGTEPGMNVQAYWQFENIKDNLNTDGITINQKIALDVTVKVTETIQTNLVTGKDSLVMLPEVIGENTKQFLNESSLTLKEEAREINAIKATFLDISAEAVNEKVIVQGLIRKELSYYDKDNFEYVEEEEIPFCTLVNVVGARPGMQVDVIPSIYLLEPVLAADGKELSQKYIGEIFVKVTENIQFNLCEVETYQQ
;
A
#
# COMPACT_ATOMS: atom_id res chain seq x y z
N MET A 1 12.29 -33.50 27.18
CA MET A 1 13.17 -33.30 26.01
C MET A 1 12.74 -34.28 24.95
N SER A 2 11.85 -33.83 24.09
CA SER A 2 11.44 -34.52 22.87
C SER A 2 12.06 -33.69 21.76
N GLY A 3 12.92 -34.30 20.93
CA GLY A 3 13.44 -33.60 19.75
C GLY A 3 12.29 -33.25 18.79
N PRO A 4 12.49 -32.31 17.85
CA PRO A 4 11.48 -31.97 16.86
C PRO A 4 11.05 -33.23 16.11
N GLN A 5 9.75 -33.46 16.02
CA GLN A 5 9.20 -34.49 15.14
C GLN A 5 9.45 -34.07 13.69
N SER A 6 9.69 -35.03 12.79
CA SER A 6 10.03 -34.72 11.40
C SER A 6 8.92 -33.89 10.74
N GLY A 7 9.23 -32.66 10.34
CA GLY A 7 8.30 -31.74 9.68
C GLY A 7 8.15 -30.37 10.34
N GLU A 8 8.68 -30.17 11.54
CA GLU A 8 8.68 -28.86 12.22
C GLU A 8 10.00 -28.10 11.93
N SER A 9 9.92 -26.91 11.33
CA SER A 9 11.03 -25.94 11.21
C SER A 9 10.79 -24.72 12.11
N LEU A 10 11.85 -23.95 12.36
CA LEU A 10 11.74 -22.63 12.99
C LEU A 10 11.94 -21.58 11.92
N GLU A 11 11.08 -20.58 11.92
CA GLU A 11 11.19 -19.42 11.05
C GLU A 11 11.17 -18.16 11.91
N ILE A 12 11.91 -17.14 11.50
CA ILE A 12 11.77 -15.79 12.04
C ILE A 12 10.81 -15.07 11.11
N ILE A 13 9.68 -14.62 11.64
CA ILE A 13 8.67 -13.91 10.86
C ILE A 13 8.43 -12.52 11.44
N GLU A 14 8.11 -11.56 10.59
CA GLU A 14 7.51 -10.31 10.99
C GLU A 14 5.98 -10.45 10.90
N ALA A 15 5.29 -10.25 12.02
CA ALA A 15 3.85 -10.43 12.10
C ALA A 15 3.16 -9.30 12.89
N PRO A 16 1.92 -8.92 12.53
CA PRO A 16 1.11 -8.00 13.32
C PRO A 16 0.62 -8.72 14.59
N VAL A 17 1.14 -8.30 15.74
CA VAL A 17 0.68 -8.76 17.06
C VAL A 17 -0.44 -7.86 17.56
N VAL A 18 -1.55 -8.46 17.93
CA VAL A 18 -2.71 -7.79 18.53
C VAL A 18 -2.35 -7.37 19.96
N ILE A 19 -2.25 -6.06 20.16
CA ILE A 19 -1.96 -5.47 21.48
C ILE A 19 -3.24 -5.37 22.31
N GLY A 20 -4.33 -4.97 21.68
CA GLY A 20 -5.64 -4.90 22.30
C GLY A 20 -6.72 -4.54 21.31
N GLU A 21 -7.96 -4.81 21.69
CA GLU A 21 -9.15 -4.47 20.93
C GLU A 21 -10.26 -4.03 21.86
N ASN A 22 -11.12 -3.14 21.39
CA ASN A 22 -12.26 -2.64 22.15
C ASN A 22 -13.38 -2.17 21.22
N VAL A 23 -14.61 -2.19 21.74
CA VAL A 23 -15.81 -1.73 21.05
C VAL A 23 -16.50 -0.68 21.89
N VAL A 24 -16.82 0.46 21.29
CA VAL A 24 -17.62 1.50 21.95
C VAL A 24 -18.79 1.91 21.07
N GLN A 25 -19.90 2.24 21.72
CA GLN A 25 -21.02 2.95 21.10
C GLN A 25 -20.94 4.42 21.50
N LYS A 26 -21.06 5.32 20.52
CA LYS A 26 -21.09 6.77 20.72
C LYS A 26 -22.37 7.33 20.13
N MET A 27 -23.14 7.99 20.98
CA MET A 27 -24.31 8.75 20.54
C MET A 27 -23.89 10.19 20.24
N LYS A 28 -24.14 10.64 19.01
CA LYS A 28 -24.03 12.05 18.62
C LYS A 28 -25.43 12.63 18.51
N VAL A 29 -25.70 13.68 19.28
CA VAL A 29 -26.92 14.48 19.14
C VAL A 29 -26.56 15.82 18.54
N SER A 30 -27.26 16.23 17.48
CA SER A 30 -27.07 17.52 16.81
C SER A 30 -28.42 18.13 16.44
N SER A 31 -28.48 19.46 16.45
CA SER A 31 -29.64 20.20 15.94
C SER A 31 -29.25 20.89 14.64
N LEU A 32 -30.03 20.67 13.58
CA LEU A 32 -29.85 21.30 12.28
C LEU A 32 -31.05 22.17 11.92
N SER A 33 -30.79 23.34 11.33
CA SER A 33 -31.83 24.15 10.68
C SER A 33 -32.04 23.69 9.26
N LEU A 34 -33.30 23.42 8.91
CA LEU A 34 -33.67 23.12 7.54
C LEU A 34 -33.89 24.42 6.76
N ASP A 35 -33.42 24.44 5.52
CA ASP A 35 -33.60 25.58 4.60
C ASP A 35 -35.09 25.82 4.33
N ILE A 36 -35.87 24.74 4.26
CA ILE A 36 -37.32 24.75 4.08
C ILE A 36 -37.96 24.01 5.25
N PRO A 37 -39.02 24.56 5.89
CA PRO A 37 -39.72 23.86 6.97
C PRO A 37 -40.25 22.50 6.50
N ALA A 38 -39.85 21.44 7.20
CA ALA A 38 -40.28 20.08 6.92
C ALA A 38 -41.64 19.75 7.55
N ILE A 39 -42.50 19.11 6.76
CA ILE A 39 -43.67 18.38 7.25
C ILE A 39 -43.23 17.05 7.86
N LYS A 40 -42.33 16.35 7.16
CA LYS A 40 -41.90 14.99 7.53
C LYS A 40 -40.51 14.67 6.96
N ILE A 41 -39.71 13.96 7.73
CA ILE A 41 -38.45 13.34 7.25
C ILE A 41 -38.78 12.04 6.52
N LYS A 42 -38.27 11.91 5.30
CA LYS A 42 -38.40 10.70 4.49
C LYS A 42 -37.30 9.71 4.84
N ASP A 43 -36.05 10.16 4.77
CA ASP A 43 -34.88 9.34 5.01
C ASP A 43 -33.68 10.20 5.41
N ILE A 44 -32.69 9.57 6.04
CA ILE A 44 -31.40 10.20 6.36
C ILE A 44 -30.30 9.17 6.17
N ASP A 45 -29.47 9.42 5.16
CA ASP A 45 -28.28 8.62 4.93
C ASP A 45 -27.10 9.24 5.68
N ILE A 46 -26.34 8.38 6.39
CA ILE A 46 -25.20 8.80 7.20
C ILE A 46 -23.95 8.10 6.67
N PHE A 47 -22.94 8.90 6.38
CA PHE A 47 -21.64 8.43 5.94
C PHE A 47 -20.57 8.95 6.90
N LEU A 48 -19.59 8.10 7.21
CA LEU A 48 -18.41 8.51 7.96
C LEU A 48 -17.27 8.73 6.95
N GLN A 49 -16.71 9.93 6.95
CA GLN A 49 -15.71 10.38 6.00
C GLN A 49 -14.48 10.89 6.74
N ASP A 50 -13.34 10.88 6.05
CA ASP A 50 -12.06 11.42 6.53
C ASP A 50 -11.71 10.95 7.95
N ILE A 51 -11.88 9.65 8.20
CA ILE A 51 -11.60 9.10 9.52
C ILE A 51 -10.10 8.91 9.69
N GLU A 52 -9.54 9.59 10.66
CA GLU A 52 -8.14 9.50 11.07
C GLU A 52 -8.04 8.94 12.49
N THR A 53 -6.96 8.20 12.74
CA THR A 53 -6.68 7.61 14.05
C THR A 53 -5.28 7.97 14.52
N GLU A 54 -5.15 8.33 15.79
CA GLU A 54 -3.87 8.56 16.45
C GLU A 54 -3.77 7.66 17.68
N VAL A 55 -2.70 6.87 17.77
CA VAL A 55 -2.42 6.05 18.95
C VAL A 55 -1.57 6.83 19.92
N ILE A 56 -2.08 6.96 21.14
CA ILE A 56 -1.34 7.49 22.29
C ILE A 56 -1.28 6.42 23.38
N GLU A 57 -0.60 6.72 24.49
CA GLU A 57 -0.49 5.78 25.60
C GLU A 57 -1.86 5.29 26.09
N ASN A 58 -2.09 3.98 25.94
CA ASN A 58 -3.29 3.24 26.30
C ASN A 58 -4.61 3.71 25.65
N LYS A 59 -4.56 4.53 24.60
CA LYS A 59 -5.77 5.06 23.94
C LYS A 59 -5.58 5.22 22.44
N VAL A 60 -6.69 5.15 21.73
CA VAL A 60 -6.78 5.55 20.32
C VAL A 60 -7.73 6.73 20.22
N ILE A 61 -7.25 7.84 19.66
CA ILE A 61 -8.06 8.99 19.27
C ILE A 61 -8.60 8.73 17.87
N ILE A 62 -9.89 8.98 17.66
CA ILE A 62 -10.57 8.85 16.37
C ILE A 62 -11.19 10.20 16.04
N GLN A 63 -10.87 10.72 14.88
CA GLN A 63 -11.40 11.97 14.36
C GLN A 63 -11.96 11.74 12.96
N GLY A 64 -12.94 12.53 12.56
CA GLY A 64 -13.46 12.48 11.19
C GLY A 64 -14.74 13.29 11.05
N ILE A 65 -15.46 13.03 9.97
CA ILE A 65 -16.66 13.77 9.59
C ILE A 65 -17.84 12.81 9.50
N ILE A 66 -18.96 13.20 10.12
CA ILE A 66 -20.27 12.58 9.93
C ILE A 66 -20.97 13.41 8.86
N HIS A 67 -20.98 12.90 7.63
CA HIS A 67 -21.71 13.47 6.51
C HIS A 67 -23.15 12.93 6.55
N LYS A 68 -24.12 13.83 6.45
CA LYS A 68 -25.55 13.50 6.56
C LYS A 68 -26.26 13.98 5.30
N GLU A 69 -26.94 13.10 4.61
CA GLU A 69 -27.86 13.45 3.52
C GLU A 69 -29.29 13.34 4.02
N ILE A 70 -29.99 14.46 4.13
CA ILE A 70 -31.33 14.52 4.73
C ILE A 70 -32.36 14.73 3.64
N PHE A 71 -33.27 13.76 3.50
CA PHE A 71 -34.37 13.82 2.56
C PHE A 71 -35.69 14.07 3.30
N TYR A 72 -36.40 15.14 2.96
CA TYR A 72 -37.62 15.53 3.67
C TYR A 72 -38.69 16.13 2.75
N LEU A 73 -39.95 16.08 3.19
CA LEU A 73 -41.08 16.73 2.52
C LEU A 73 -41.28 18.13 3.10
N GLY A 74 -41.17 19.16 2.26
CA GLY A 74 -41.37 20.55 2.65
C GLY A 74 -42.85 20.94 2.74
N HIS A 75 -43.12 22.10 3.35
CA HIS A 75 -44.47 22.69 3.39
C HIS A 75 -45.04 23.03 2.01
N ASP A 76 -44.17 23.17 1.01
CA ASP A 76 -44.50 23.32 -0.40
C ASP A 76 -44.94 22.01 -1.08
N GLN A 77 -45.02 20.90 -0.34
CA GLN A 77 -45.35 19.57 -0.83
C GLN A 77 -44.30 18.99 -1.81
N VAL A 78 -43.06 19.48 -1.76
CA VAL A 78 -41.94 19.00 -2.59
C VAL A 78 -40.93 18.26 -1.72
N PHE A 79 -40.26 17.26 -2.29
CA PHE A 79 -39.13 16.59 -1.65
C PHE A 79 -37.86 17.44 -1.80
N HIS A 80 -37.24 17.73 -0.66
CA HIS A 80 -35.99 18.46 -0.57
C HIS A 80 -34.88 17.55 -0.07
N HIS A 81 -33.66 17.92 -0.45
CA HIS A 81 -32.43 17.31 0.01
C HIS A 81 -31.57 18.41 0.63
N GLN A 82 -31.00 18.12 1.80
CA GLN A 82 -30.03 18.99 2.45
C GLN A 82 -28.91 18.15 3.05
N ALA A 83 -27.67 18.52 2.73
CA ALA A 83 -26.49 17.89 3.29
C ALA A 83 -25.96 18.70 4.49
N GLU A 84 -25.41 18.01 5.48
CA GLU A 84 -24.76 18.62 6.65
C GLU A 84 -23.58 17.78 7.11
N ASP A 85 -22.46 18.44 7.39
CA ASP A 85 -21.30 17.82 8.02
C ASP A 85 -21.24 18.13 9.51
N THR A 86 -20.80 17.16 10.29
CA THR A 86 -20.50 17.37 11.71
C THR A 86 -19.27 16.58 12.12
N GLN A 87 -18.38 17.20 12.89
CA GLN A 87 -17.19 16.53 13.38
C GLN A 87 -17.51 15.37 14.34
N LEU A 88 -16.85 14.24 14.09
CA LEU A 88 -16.63 13.14 15.00
C LEU A 88 -15.28 13.34 15.67
N SER A 89 -15.25 13.31 17.00
CA SER A 89 -14.01 13.26 17.78
C SER A 89 -14.28 12.46 19.04
N THR A 90 -13.54 11.37 19.22
CA THR A 90 -13.64 10.52 20.39
C THR A 90 -12.33 9.81 20.68
N PHE A 91 -12.28 9.12 21.80
CA PHE A 91 -11.19 8.22 22.13
C PHE A 91 -11.73 6.91 22.69
N ILE A 92 -10.92 5.86 22.55
CA ILE A 92 -11.19 4.50 23.04
C ILE A 92 -9.99 4.05 23.86
N ASP A 93 -10.25 3.50 25.05
CA ASP A 93 -9.23 2.92 25.91
C ASP A 93 -8.80 1.55 25.36
N ILE A 94 -7.52 1.41 25.07
CA ILE A 94 -6.89 0.16 24.61
C ILE A 94 -5.59 -0.02 25.38
N PRO A 95 -5.61 -0.77 26.51
CA PRO A 95 -4.42 -1.02 27.31
C PRO A 95 -3.28 -1.60 26.47
N GLY A 96 -2.06 -1.09 26.67
CA GLY A 96 -0.86 -1.50 25.93
C GLY A 96 -0.60 -0.72 24.64
N ALA A 97 -1.58 0.05 24.14
CA ALA A 97 -1.40 0.89 22.96
C ALA A 97 -0.33 1.98 23.17
N ALA A 98 0.50 2.22 22.17
CA ALA A 98 1.56 3.23 22.17
C ALA A 98 1.74 3.87 20.78
N ALA A 99 2.38 5.04 20.75
CA ALA A 99 2.63 5.78 19.51
C ALA A 99 3.39 4.93 18.48
N GLY A 100 3.01 5.06 17.21
CA GLY A 100 3.59 4.30 16.10
C GLY A 100 2.97 2.91 15.87
N MET A 101 2.04 2.46 16.72
CA MET A 101 1.28 1.23 16.47
C MET A 101 0.21 1.41 15.40
N GLU A 102 -0.09 0.34 14.67
CA GLU A 102 -1.10 0.31 13.61
C GLU A 102 -2.51 0.16 14.21
N VAL A 103 -3.51 0.75 13.55
CA VAL A 103 -4.91 0.68 13.98
C VAL A 103 -5.77 0.07 12.87
N VAL A 104 -6.57 -0.92 13.24
CA VAL A 104 -7.71 -1.37 12.43
C VAL A 104 -8.97 -0.82 13.07
N LEU A 105 -9.69 0.03 12.33
CA LEU A 105 -10.94 0.64 12.75
C LEU A 105 -12.07 0.17 11.84
N GLU A 106 -13.11 -0.39 12.44
CA GLU A 106 -14.34 -0.80 11.77
C GLU A 106 -15.51 0.00 12.36
N PRO A 107 -15.89 1.11 11.73
CA PRO A 107 -17.00 1.94 12.18
C PRO A 107 -18.32 1.48 11.54
N SER A 108 -19.42 1.53 12.28
CA SER A 108 -20.75 1.22 11.76
C SER A 108 -21.83 2.11 12.36
N ILE A 109 -22.81 2.53 11.55
CA ILE A 109 -23.99 3.25 12.02
C ILE A 109 -25.03 2.23 12.49
N GLU A 110 -25.32 2.20 13.79
CA GLU A 110 -26.31 1.28 14.36
C GLU A 110 -27.73 1.84 14.30
N HIS A 111 -27.87 3.15 14.51
CA HIS A 111 -29.17 3.78 14.60
C HIS A 111 -29.12 5.25 14.21
N VAL A 112 -30.14 5.70 13.49
CA VAL A 112 -30.39 7.10 13.16
C VAL A 112 -31.84 7.42 13.50
N SER A 113 -32.05 8.47 14.28
CA SER A 113 -33.39 9.00 14.54
C SER A 113 -33.41 10.52 14.43
N ALA A 114 -34.54 11.03 13.95
CA ALA A 114 -34.76 12.45 13.77
C ALA A 114 -36.09 12.87 14.41
N LYS A 115 -36.10 14.02 15.07
CA LYS A 115 -37.33 14.69 15.51
C LYS A 115 -37.43 16.06 14.87
N VAL A 116 -38.55 16.32 14.22
CA VAL A 116 -38.87 17.63 13.65
C VAL A 116 -39.42 18.54 14.76
N LEU A 117 -38.82 19.71 14.90
CA LEU A 117 -39.11 20.71 15.92
C LEU A 117 -39.39 22.07 15.26
N ALA A 118 -39.86 23.03 16.06
CA ALA A 118 -40.06 24.43 15.65
C ALA A 118 -40.85 24.59 14.32
N GLU A 119 -42.02 23.95 14.24
CA GLU A 119 -42.91 24.00 13.07
C GLU A 119 -42.22 23.59 11.76
N GLY A 120 -41.30 22.63 11.81
CA GLY A 120 -40.59 22.12 10.63
C GLY A 120 -39.22 22.72 10.40
N LYS A 121 -38.84 23.78 11.12
CA LYS A 121 -37.59 24.51 10.84
C LYS A 121 -36.33 23.86 11.42
N LEU A 122 -36.48 23.05 12.46
CA LEU A 122 -35.34 22.42 13.14
C LEU A 122 -35.53 20.91 13.14
N ILE A 123 -34.43 20.17 13.03
CA ILE A 123 -34.40 18.75 13.31
C ILE A 123 -33.38 18.45 14.42
N GLU A 124 -33.79 17.66 15.40
CA GLU A 124 -32.90 17.04 16.38
C GLU A 124 -32.56 15.64 15.87
N LEU A 125 -31.28 15.42 15.57
CA LEU A 125 -30.75 14.16 15.07
C LEU A 125 -29.99 13.44 16.18
N SER A 126 -30.28 12.15 16.34
CA SER A 126 -29.54 11.25 17.22
C SER A 126 -28.98 10.09 16.40
N ILE A 127 -27.65 10.01 16.32
CA ILE A 127 -26.92 8.98 15.58
C ILE A 127 -26.15 8.13 16.59
N ILE A 128 -26.33 6.81 16.54
CA ILE A 128 -25.53 5.85 17.32
C ILE A 128 -24.51 5.22 16.40
N ILE A 129 -23.24 5.45 16.71
CA ILE A 129 -22.08 4.96 15.98
C ILE A 129 -21.41 3.91 16.85
N GLN A 130 -21.24 2.70 16.33
CA GLN A 130 -20.37 1.68 16.92
C GLN A 130 -19.00 1.78 16.28
N LEU A 131 -17.94 1.75 17.10
CA LEU A 131 -16.55 1.80 16.67
C LEU A 131 -15.87 0.56 17.27
N PHE A 132 -15.52 -0.40 16.41
CA PHE A 132 -14.64 -1.51 16.77
C PHE A 132 -13.20 -1.10 16.42
N VAL A 133 -12.29 -1.13 17.40
CA VAL A 133 -10.89 -0.76 17.21
C VAL A 133 -9.98 -1.85 17.69
N LYS A 134 -8.94 -2.11 16.91
CA LYS A 134 -7.86 -3.03 17.22
C LYS A 134 -6.52 -2.35 16.99
N VAL A 135 -5.61 -2.49 17.95
CA VAL A 135 -4.24 -1.95 17.87
C VAL A 135 -3.28 -3.11 17.62
N LEU A 136 -2.43 -2.94 16.61
CA LEU A 136 -1.46 -3.93 16.16
C LEU A 136 -0.05 -3.36 16.29
N SER A 137 0.91 -4.22 16.61
CA SER A 137 2.33 -3.90 16.60
C SER A 137 3.05 -4.99 15.82
N ARG A 138 3.78 -4.60 14.77
CA ARG A 138 4.65 -5.53 14.06
C ARG A 138 5.81 -5.95 14.95
N LYS A 139 6.04 -7.25 15.04
CA LYS A 139 7.13 -7.84 15.80
C LYS A 139 7.79 -8.95 15.01
N GLU A 140 9.09 -9.10 15.24
CA GLU A 140 9.83 -10.29 14.84
C GLU A 140 9.62 -11.39 15.86
N LEU A 141 9.11 -12.53 15.39
CA LEU A 141 8.75 -13.68 16.22
C LEU A 141 9.45 -14.91 15.68
N ILE A 142 10.00 -15.72 16.59
CA ILE A 142 10.53 -17.05 16.25
C ILE A 142 9.39 -18.05 16.42
N VAL A 143 8.90 -18.57 15.31
CA VAL A 143 7.69 -19.40 15.27
C VAL A 143 8.02 -20.82 14.82
N LYS A 144 7.18 -21.77 15.26
CA LYS A 144 7.20 -23.13 14.73
C LYS A 144 6.29 -23.24 13.51
N THR A 145 6.82 -23.81 12.44
CA THR A 145 6.03 -24.27 11.30
C THR A 145 5.57 -25.71 11.55
N GLY A 146 4.42 -26.08 11.01
CA GLY A 146 3.87 -27.42 11.22
C GLY A 146 2.39 -27.53 10.90
N THR A 147 1.61 -28.21 11.74
CA THR A 147 0.17 -28.35 11.51
C THR A 147 -0.59 -27.17 12.10
N GLY A 148 -1.20 -26.35 11.24
CA GLY A 148 -2.05 -25.21 11.62
C GLY A 148 -2.55 -24.45 10.41
N PRO A 149 -3.12 -23.24 10.57
CA PRO A 149 -3.63 -22.46 9.43
C PRO A 149 -2.51 -22.16 8.43
N LEU A 150 -2.80 -22.27 7.15
CA LEU A 150 -1.89 -21.86 6.08
C LEU A 150 -1.99 -20.34 5.95
N VAL A 151 -0.96 -19.61 6.33
CA VAL A 151 -0.99 -18.14 6.37
C VAL A 151 0.09 -17.55 5.46
N LYS A 152 -0.15 -16.34 4.95
CA LYS A 152 0.93 -15.52 4.37
C LYS A 152 1.64 -14.77 5.48
N VAL A 153 2.97 -14.81 5.48
CA VAL A 153 3.83 -14.14 6.45
C VAL A 153 5.03 -13.53 5.76
N GLU A 154 5.61 -12.50 6.38
CA GLU A 154 6.91 -11.96 6.01
C GLU A 154 7.99 -12.74 6.77
N LYS A 155 8.70 -13.62 6.09
CA LYS A 155 9.86 -14.31 6.66
C LYS A 155 11.06 -13.38 6.62
N LEU A 156 11.76 -13.22 7.74
CA LEU A 156 13.01 -12.48 7.79
C LEU A 156 14.13 -13.29 7.12
N ILE A 157 14.75 -12.71 6.10
CA ILE A 157 15.93 -13.27 5.44
C ILE A 157 17.19 -12.79 6.15
N GLY A 158 17.28 -11.49 6.40
CA GLY A 158 18.35 -10.89 7.16
C GLY A 158 18.23 -9.38 7.31
N GLU A 159 19.06 -8.84 8.18
CA GLU A 159 19.21 -7.41 8.40
C GLU A 159 20.71 -7.12 8.57
N ASN A 160 21.19 -6.07 7.90
CA ASN A 160 22.57 -5.62 8.03
C ASN A 160 22.67 -4.12 7.74
N SER A 161 23.75 -3.49 8.21
CA SER A 161 24.00 -2.06 8.04
C SER A 161 25.34 -1.81 7.36
N VAL A 162 25.40 -0.77 6.54
CA VAL A 162 26.63 -0.28 5.92
C VAL A 162 26.77 1.21 6.16
N GLN A 163 28.01 1.66 6.35
CA GLN A 163 28.33 3.08 6.40
C GLN A 163 28.98 3.50 5.08
N ALA A 164 28.23 4.24 4.26
CA ALA A 164 28.74 4.86 3.05
C ALA A 164 29.47 6.16 3.40
N ILE A 165 30.70 6.30 2.88
CA ILE A 165 31.51 7.50 3.05
C ILE A 165 31.59 8.23 1.72
N ILE A 166 30.91 9.37 1.64
CA ILE A 166 30.82 10.18 0.43
C ILE A 166 31.74 11.38 0.63
N ALA A 167 32.79 11.46 -0.19
CA ALA A 167 33.75 12.55 -0.14
C ALA A 167 33.84 13.23 -1.51
N ASN A 168 33.74 14.56 -1.52
CA ASN A 168 33.80 15.34 -2.74
C ASN A 168 34.32 16.75 -2.47
N ASP A 169 34.68 17.44 -3.54
CA ASP A 169 35.09 18.84 -3.53
C ASP A 169 34.05 19.66 -4.27
N LEU A 170 33.64 20.78 -3.68
CA LEU A 170 32.70 21.72 -4.29
C LEU A 170 33.36 23.10 -4.44
N ASP A 171 33.35 23.64 -5.66
CA ASP A 171 33.79 25.00 -5.94
C ASP A 171 32.63 25.98 -5.79
N LEU A 172 32.79 26.96 -4.90
CA LEU A 172 31.83 28.03 -4.71
C LEU A 172 31.98 29.12 -5.77
N THR A 173 30.85 29.64 -6.23
CA THR A 173 30.81 30.77 -7.18
C THR A 173 31.34 32.07 -6.55
N ILE A 174 31.20 32.22 -5.23
CA ILE A 174 31.64 33.37 -4.47
C ILE A 174 32.62 32.90 -3.40
N LYS A 175 33.74 33.62 -3.24
CA LYS A 175 34.70 33.31 -2.19
C LYS A 175 34.06 33.37 -0.82
N ALA A 176 34.03 32.23 -0.14
CA ALA A 176 33.60 32.10 1.23
C ALA A 176 34.71 32.56 2.18
N ARG A 177 34.28 33.27 3.22
CA ARG A 177 35.06 33.53 4.43
C ARG A 177 34.89 32.41 5.46
N LYS A 178 33.69 31.83 5.55
CA LYS A 178 33.35 30.70 6.42
C LYS A 178 32.12 29.96 5.93
N ILE A 179 32.05 28.67 6.26
CA ILE A 179 30.83 27.87 6.13
C ILE A 179 29.98 28.08 7.39
N VAL A 180 28.67 28.21 7.20
CA VAL A 180 27.69 28.39 8.27
C VAL A 180 27.06 27.06 8.60
N ASP A 181 26.55 26.37 7.59
CA ASP A 181 25.87 25.08 7.76
C ASP A 181 25.88 24.29 6.44
N ILE A 182 25.75 22.98 6.56
CA ILE A 182 25.52 22.08 5.44
C ILE A 182 24.39 21.13 5.84
N ILE A 183 23.30 21.20 5.10
CA ILE A 183 22.15 20.30 5.27
C ILE A 183 22.23 19.25 4.16
N ALA A 184 22.12 17.97 4.53
CA ALA A 184 22.06 16.87 3.58
C ALA A 184 20.73 16.13 3.66
N GLU A 185 20.25 15.71 2.50
CA GLU A 185 19.05 14.90 2.33
C GLU A 185 19.37 13.75 1.35
N LEU A 186 18.79 12.58 1.59
CA LEU A 186 18.86 11.47 0.67
C LEU A 186 17.63 11.51 -0.25
N LYS A 187 17.85 11.55 -1.56
CA LYS A 187 16.81 11.56 -2.58
C LYS A 187 16.99 10.36 -3.50
N GLU A 188 15.88 9.94 -4.13
CA GLU A 188 15.87 8.92 -5.19
C GLU A 188 16.57 7.61 -4.76
N LEU A 189 16.34 7.17 -3.51
CA LEU A 189 16.90 5.91 -3.03
C LEU A 189 16.16 4.73 -3.68
N GLU A 190 16.86 4.03 -4.56
CA GLU A 190 16.50 2.72 -5.09
C GLU A 190 17.23 1.63 -4.29
N VAL A 191 16.49 0.59 -3.93
CA VAL A 191 16.99 -0.54 -3.15
C VAL A 191 16.54 -1.83 -3.81
N GLU A 192 17.49 -2.67 -4.20
CA GLU A 192 17.20 -3.92 -4.91
C GLU A 192 17.95 -5.09 -4.27
N ALA A 193 17.21 -6.14 -3.93
CA ALA A 193 17.80 -7.42 -3.55
C ALA A 193 18.27 -8.18 -4.79
N ILE A 194 19.50 -8.70 -4.73
CA ILE A 194 20.06 -9.66 -5.67
C ILE A 194 20.61 -10.85 -4.87
N ASP A 195 21.23 -11.81 -5.56
CA ASP A 195 21.82 -12.99 -4.93
C ASP A 195 22.85 -12.60 -3.85
N ASP A 196 22.52 -12.90 -2.58
CA ASP A 196 23.31 -12.65 -1.36
C ASP A 196 23.69 -11.17 -1.05
N LEU A 197 23.21 -10.21 -1.84
CA LEU A 197 23.51 -8.79 -1.72
C LEU A 197 22.25 -7.92 -1.87
N VAL A 198 22.31 -6.73 -1.30
CA VAL A 198 21.39 -5.64 -1.63
C VAL A 198 22.17 -4.48 -2.24
N ILE A 199 21.65 -3.94 -3.35
CA ILE A 199 22.19 -2.75 -4.02
C ILE A 199 21.42 -1.53 -3.52
N LEU A 200 22.15 -0.52 -3.08
CA LEU A 200 21.63 0.81 -2.75
C LEU A 200 22.12 1.80 -3.81
N GLN A 201 21.20 2.55 -4.42
CA GLN A 201 21.52 3.63 -5.35
C GLN A 201 20.69 4.85 -5.02
N GLY A 202 21.30 6.02 -5.00
CA GLY A 202 20.54 7.26 -4.82
C GLY A 202 21.40 8.49 -4.92
N VAL A 203 20.83 9.62 -4.53
CA VAL A 203 21.46 10.94 -4.64
C VAL A 203 21.47 11.61 -3.28
N VAL A 204 22.65 11.98 -2.80
CA VAL A 204 22.78 12.89 -1.66
C VAL A 204 22.68 14.32 -2.17
N TYR A 205 21.57 14.97 -1.84
CA TYR A 205 21.34 16.38 -2.09
C TYR A 205 21.87 17.20 -0.91
N LYS A 206 22.66 18.23 -1.19
CA LYS A 206 23.19 19.14 -0.17
C LYS A 206 22.79 20.57 -0.41
N GLU A 207 22.51 21.27 0.67
CA GLU A 207 22.44 22.73 0.73
C GLU A 207 23.58 23.25 1.60
N ILE A 208 24.39 24.14 1.05
CA ILE A 208 25.55 24.74 1.71
C ILE A 208 25.25 26.21 1.95
N TYR A 209 25.25 26.63 3.21
CA TYR A 209 25.12 28.02 3.62
C TYR A 209 26.48 28.55 4.04
N TYR A 210 26.89 29.70 3.49
CA TYR A 210 28.21 30.28 3.75
C TYR A 210 28.19 31.81 3.74
N ILE A 211 29.16 32.43 4.40
CA ILE A 211 29.36 33.89 4.36
C ILE A 211 30.44 34.23 3.35
N GLY A 212 30.13 35.10 2.39
CA GLY A 212 31.08 35.57 1.38
C GLY A 212 32.05 36.63 1.91
N GLU A 213 33.07 36.99 1.11
CA GLU A 213 33.93 38.15 1.38
C GLU A 213 33.15 39.49 1.36
N ASP A 214 31.95 39.50 0.80
CA ASP A 214 31.00 40.63 0.85
C ASP A 214 30.24 40.73 2.18
N GLU A 215 30.52 39.83 3.13
CA GLU A 215 29.84 39.71 4.44
C GLU A 215 28.34 39.41 4.33
N LEU A 216 27.89 38.89 3.18
CA LEU A 216 26.52 38.42 2.97
C LEU A 216 26.46 36.90 3.05
N GLU A 217 25.28 36.39 3.41
CA GLU A 217 24.99 34.96 3.36
C GLU A 217 24.61 34.55 1.95
N HIS A 218 25.21 33.45 1.49
CA HIS A 218 24.99 32.84 0.19
C HIS A 218 24.61 31.37 0.36
N GLN A 219 23.92 30.85 -0.64
CA GLN A 219 23.52 29.45 -0.72
C GLN A 219 24.14 28.81 -1.97
N ALA A 220 24.65 27.60 -1.81
CA ALA A 220 24.98 26.70 -2.90
C ALA A 220 24.26 25.36 -2.70
N SER A 221 24.09 24.61 -3.78
CA SER A 221 23.53 23.25 -3.72
C SER A 221 24.32 22.30 -4.61
N GLU A 222 24.29 21.03 -4.26
CA GLU A 222 24.98 19.97 -4.99
C GLU A 222 24.23 18.65 -4.87
N GLU A 223 24.33 17.83 -5.91
CA GLU A 223 23.80 16.47 -5.96
C GLU A 223 24.95 15.50 -6.19
N ILE A 224 25.06 14.51 -5.31
CA ILE A 224 26.11 13.49 -5.39
C ILE A 224 25.46 12.12 -5.49
N PRO A 225 25.53 11.45 -6.65
CA PRO A 225 25.08 10.08 -6.74
C PRO A 225 25.99 9.18 -5.90
N PHE A 226 25.41 8.22 -5.20
CA PHE A 226 26.14 7.17 -4.50
C PHE A 226 25.58 5.80 -4.85
N SER A 227 26.42 4.79 -4.69
CA SER A 227 26.07 3.40 -4.89
C SER A 227 26.85 2.56 -3.88
N GLU A 228 26.15 1.70 -3.16
CA GLU A 228 26.74 0.87 -2.11
C GLU A 228 26.09 -0.52 -2.09
N PHE A 229 26.81 -1.51 -1.57
CA PHE A 229 26.29 -2.86 -1.39
C PHE A 229 26.17 -3.21 0.09
N VAL A 230 25.14 -3.98 0.43
CA VAL A 230 24.98 -4.58 1.76
C VAL A 230 24.98 -6.10 1.61
N ASP A 231 25.94 -6.76 2.26
CA ASP A 231 25.99 -8.22 2.32
C ASP A 231 24.88 -8.77 3.20
N ILE A 232 23.90 -9.47 2.61
CA ILE A 232 22.82 -10.14 3.32
C ILE A 232 22.66 -11.53 2.69
N PRO A 233 23.33 -12.57 3.24
CA PRO A 233 23.25 -13.91 2.68
C PRO A 233 21.82 -14.46 2.64
N GLY A 234 21.46 -15.11 1.54
CA GLY A 234 20.14 -15.70 1.31
C GLY A 234 19.14 -14.77 0.62
N THR A 235 19.53 -13.55 0.24
CA THR A 235 18.68 -12.69 -0.58
C THR A 235 18.62 -13.17 -2.03
N GLU A 236 17.47 -12.98 -2.67
CA GLU A 236 17.23 -13.28 -4.09
C GLU A 236 16.44 -12.13 -4.75
N PRO A 237 16.52 -11.98 -6.09
CA PRO A 237 15.72 -11.01 -6.82
C PRO A 237 14.21 -11.12 -6.56
N GLY A 238 13.58 -9.99 -6.26
CA GLY A 238 12.13 -9.91 -6.00
C GLY A 238 11.71 -10.03 -4.54
N MET A 239 12.66 -10.24 -3.61
CA MET A 239 12.38 -10.14 -2.17
C MET A 239 12.05 -8.70 -1.73
N ASN A 240 11.32 -8.58 -0.63
CA ASN A 240 10.91 -7.30 -0.07
C ASN A 240 12.09 -6.66 0.67
N VAL A 241 12.44 -5.42 0.33
CA VAL A 241 13.55 -4.71 0.98
C VAL A 241 13.07 -3.41 1.62
N GLN A 242 13.50 -3.18 2.85
CA GLN A 242 13.29 -1.93 3.58
C GLN A 242 14.65 -1.35 3.94
N ALA A 243 14.84 -0.05 3.71
CA ALA A 243 16.05 0.66 4.10
C ALA A 243 15.70 1.81 5.04
N TYR A 244 16.51 1.95 6.09
CA TYR A 244 16.48 3.05 7.04
C TYR A 244 17.84 3.72 7.01
N TRP A 245 17.89 5.05 7.05
CA TRP A 245 19.15 5.76 6.97
C TRP A 245 19.21 6.96 7.90
N GLN A 246 20.43 7.32 8.26
CA GLN A 246 20.74 8.50 9.03
C GLN A 246 22.10 9.08 8.61
N PHE A 247 22.19 10.41 8.60
CA PHE A 247 23.47 11.09 8.47
C PHE A 247 24.10 11.24 9.86
N GLU A 248 25.26 10.63 10.08
CA GLU A 248 25.94 10.72 11.38
C GLU A 248 26.74 12.03 11.53
N ASN A 249 27.42 12.45 10.45
CA ASN A 249 28.24 13.67 10.46
C ASN A 249 28.56 14.14 9.04
N ILE A 250 28.55 15.47 8.83
CA ILE A 250 29.07 16.14 7.64
C ILE A 250 30.30 16.92 8.08
N LYS A 251 31.47 16.50 7.61
CA LYS A 251 32.72 17.23 7.85
C LYS A 251 33.05 18.06 6.63
N ASP A 252 33.28 19.34 6.83
CA ASP A 252 33.76 20.25 5.81
C ASP A 252 35.13 20.84 6.16
N ASN A 253 35.86 21.22 5.12
CA ASN A 253 37.08 22.00 5.22
C ASN A 253 37.13 22.99 4.06
N LEU A 254 36.94 24.27 4.37
CA LEU A 254 37.11 25.35 3.40
C LEU A 254 38.60 25.60 3.13
N ASN A 255 39.01 25.51 1.87
CA ASN A 255 40.38 25.74 1.47
C ASN A 255 40.82 27.19 1.68
N THR A 256 42.13 27.40 1.77
CA THR A 256 42.71 28.72 2.02
C THR A 256 42.44 29.74 0.91
N ASP A 257 42.00 29.30 -0.27
CA ASP A 257 41.59 30.17 -1.38
C ASP A 257 40.18 30.77 -1.20
N GLY A 258 39.41 30.22 -0.26
CA GLY A 258 38.02 30.56 0.00
C GLY A 258 37.05 30.08 -1.08
N ILE A 259 37.49 29.28 -2.07
CA ILE A 259 36.67 28.87 -3.21
C ILE A 259 36.23 27.42 -3.06
N THR A 260 37.16 26.52 -2.75
CA THR A 260 36.88 25.09 -2.74
C THR A 260 36.60 24.62 -1.32
N ILE A 261 35.55 23.80 -1.15
CA ILE A 261 35.26 23.10 0.11
C ILE A 261 35.48 21.61 -0.10
N ASN A 262 36.32 20.98 0.72
CA ASN A 262 36.40 19.53 0.81
C ASN A 262 35.35 19.04 1.81
N GLN A 263 34.55 18.05 1.41
CA GLN A 263 33.43 17.57 2.21
C GLN A 263 33.51 16.06 2.37
N LYS A 264 33.10 15.56 3.54
CA LYS A 264 33.01 14.14 3.86
C LYS A 264 31.76 13.87 4.67
N ILE A 265 30.84 13.12 4.10
CA ILE A 265 29.56 12.73 4.69
C ILE A 265 29.66 11.26 5.09
N ALA A 266 29.21 10.94 6.30
CA ALA A 266 28.96 9.57 6.71
C ALA A 266 27.45 9.31 6.71
N LEU A 267 27.02 8.42 5.81
CA LEU A 267 25.64 7.95 5.68
C LEU A 267 25.59 6.51 6.20
N ASP A 268 24.88 6.29 7.30
CA ASP A 268 24.59 4.96 7.82
C ASP A 268 23.26 4.48 7.24
N VAL A 269 23.27 3.31 6.60
CA VAL A 269 22.09 2.69 5.99
C VAL A 269 21.93 1.29 6.56
N THR A 270 20.79 1.04 7.20
CA THR A 270 20.37 -0.29 7.64
C THR A 270 19.34 -0.85 6.68
N VAL A 271 19.58 -2.06 6.20
CA VAL A 271 18.73 -2.75 5.24
C VAL A 271 18.19 -4.01 5.88
N LYS A 272 16.87 -4.20 5.76
CA LYS A 272 16.13 -5.38 6.20
C LYS A 272 15.46 -6.03 5.01
N VAL A 273 15.63 -7.33 4.85
CA VAL A 273 15.06 -8.11 3.74
C VAL A 273 14.10 -9.17 4.27
N THR A 274 12.88 -9.18 3.71
CA THR A 274 11.86 -10.19 3.99
C THR A 274 11.38 -10.87 2.72
N GLU A 275 10.83 -12.07 2.87
CA GLU A 275 10.19 -12.82 1.81
C GLU A 275 8.74 -13.12 2.20
N THR A 276 7.78 -12.75 1.35
CA THR A 276 6.38 -13.14 1.55
C THR A 276 6.21 -14.62 1.21
N ILE A 277 6.08 -15.47 2.22
CA ILE A 277 5.89 -16.91 2.04
C ILE A 277 4.51 -17.37 2.51
N GLN A 278 4.13 -18.57 2.07
CA GLN A 278 3.01 -19.30 2.64
C GLN A 278 3.51 -20.45 3.49
N THR A 279 3.08 -20.49 4.73
CA THR A 279 3.49 -21.54 5.65
C THR A 279 2.40 -21.85 6.65
N ASN A 280 2.37 -23.10 7.12
CA ASN A 280 1.47 -23.50 8.18
C ASN A 280 2.13 -23.19 9.52
N LEU A 281 1.50 -22.34 10.34
CA LEU A 281 2.02 -22.00 11.66
C LEU A 281 1.36 -22.82 12.76
N VAL A 282 2.15 -23.30 13.72
CA VAL A 282 1.63 -24.01 14.89
C VAL A 282 0.93 -23.04 15.83
N THR A 283 -0.31 -23.35 16.20
CA THR A 283 -1.09 -22.55 17.16
C THR A 283 -0.66 -22.85 18.61
N GLY A 284 -0.73 -21.85 19.48
CA GLY A 284 -0.23 -21.92 20.85
C GLY A 284 -0.97 -21.00 21.81
N LYS A 285 -0.22 -20.38 22.73
CA LYS A 285 -0.75 -19.50 23.79
C LYS A 285 0.05 -18.20 23.94
N ASP A 286 1.01 -17.96 23.05
CA ASP A 286 1.92 -16.83 23.12
C ASP A 286 1.27 -15.62 22.44
N SER A 287 2.00 -14.85 21.62
CA SER A 287 1.44 -13.66 20.97
C SER A 287 0.21 -14.00 20.13
N LEU A 288 -0.84 -13.19 20.30
CA LEU A 288 -2.01 -13.19 19.44
C LEU A 288 -1.64 -12.42 18.17
N VAL A 289 -1.57 -13.10 17.03
CA VAL A 289 -1.29 -12.45 15.74
C VAL A 289 -2.55 -12.31 14.91
N MET A 290 -2.53 -11.36 13.99
CA MET A 290 -3.54 -11.22 12.94
C MET A 290 -2.86 -11.42 11.58
N LEU A 291 -3.13 -12.54 10.93
CA LEU A 291 -2.48 -12.92 9.68
C LEU A 291 -3.52 -13.33 8.63
N PRO A 292 -3.24 -13.11 7.34
CA PRO A 292 -4.08 -13.58 6.24
C PRO A 292 -3.94 -15.10 6.08
N GLU A 293 -4.99 -15.84 6.40
CA GLU A 293 -5.11 -17.26 6.08
C GLU A 293 -5.44 -17.44 4.60
N VAL A 294 -4.77 -18.39 3.97
CA VAL A 294 -5.00 -18.81 2.59
C VAL A 294 -6.14 -19.81 2.58
N ILE A 295 -7.31 -19.35 2.12
CA ILE A 295 -8.52 -20.17 2.03
C ILE A 295 -8.43 -21.11 0.84
N GLY A 296 -7.92 -20.60 -0.28
CA GLY A 296 -7.72 -21.39 -1.48
C GLY A 296 -7.11 -20.58 -2.61
N GLU A 297 -6.58 -21.31 -3.58
CA GLU A 297 -5.94 -20.76 -4.77
C GLU A 297 -6.32 -21.59 -5.97
N ASN A 298 -6.45 -20.95 -7.12
CA ASN A 298 -6.63 -21.67 -8.36
C ASN A 298 -6.24 -20.80 -9.56
N THR A 299 -5.96 -21.47 -10.66
CA THR A 299 -5.65 -20.83 -11.94
C THR A 299 -6.69 -21.20 -12.98
N LYS A 300 -7.08 -20.22 -13.79
CA LYS A 300 -7.94 -20.48 -14.96
C LYS A 300 -7.34 -19.88 -16.22
N GLN A 301 -7.14 -20.75 -17.20
CA GLN A 301 -6.84 -20.33 -18.56
C GLN A 301 -8.12 -20.12 -19.36
N PHE A 302 -8.09 -19.17 -20.27
CA PHE A 302 -9.13 -18.95 -21.27
C PHE A 302 -8.51 -18.63 -22.62
N LEU A 303 -9.10 -19.18 -23.68
CA LEU A 303 -8.72 -18.93 -25.07
C LEU A 303 -9.79 -18.04 -25.69
N ASN A 304 -9.37 -16.91 -26.23
CA ASN A 304 -10.23 -16.00 -26.96
C ASN A 304 -9.64 -15.69 -28.34
N GLU A 305 -10.54 -15.34 -29.26
CA GLU A 305 -10.19 -14.85 -30.58
C GLU A 305 -10.82 -13.45 -30.74
N SER A 306 -10.07 -12.49 -31.26
CA SER A 306 -10.58 -11.16 -31.63
C SER A 306 -10.11 -10.77 -33.02
N SER A 307 -10.83 -9.84 -33.64
CA SER A 307 -10.49 -9.29 -34.94
C SER A 307 -10.44 -7.78 -34.85
N LEU A 308 -9.34 -7.19 -35.33
CA LEU A 308 -9.16 -5.75 -35.39
C LEU A 308 -9.11 -5.32 -36.86
N THR A 309 -9.90 -4.32 -37.24
CA THR A 309 -9.77 -3.65 -38.52
C THR A 309 -8.76 -2.51 -38.38
N LEU A 310 -7.65 -2.62 -39.09
CA LEU A 310 -6.57 -1.63 -39.09
C LEU A 310 -7.02 -0.37 -39.83
N LYS A 311 -6.64 0.79 -39.33
CA LYS A 311 -6.93 2.09 -39.96
C LYS A 311 -6.22 2.22 -41.30
N GLU A 312 -5.04 1.61 -41.41
CA GLU A 312 -4.21 1.61 -42.62
C GLU A 312 -3.86 0.18 -43.05
N GLU A 313 -3.67 -0.02 -44.37
CA GLU A 313 -3.31 -1.33 -44.93
C GLU A 313 -1.90 -1.76 -44.48
N ALA A 314 -1.83 -2.73 -43.59
CA ALA A 314 -0.57 -3.30 -43.14
C ALA A 314 0.04 -4.22 -44.20
N ARG A 315 1.35 -4.09 -44.40
CA ARG A 315 2.19 -5.06 -45.12
C ARG A 315 2.68 -6.15 -44.18
N GLU A 316 3.09 -5.77 -42.96
CA GLU A 316 3.59 -6.69 -41.94
C GLU A 316 3.33 -6.15 -40.54
N ILE A 317 3.17 -7.07 -39.58
CA ILE A 317 3.06 -6.73 -38.16
C ILE A 317 4.46 -6.65 -37.57
N ASN A 318 4.78 -5.55 -36.89
CA ASN A 318 6.06 -5.36 -36.21
C ASN A 318 6.02 -6.03 -34.84
N ALA A 319 5.07 -5.64 -34.00
CA ALA A 319 4.86 -6.22 -32.68
C ALA A 319 3.41 -6.08 -32.22
N ILE A 320 2.97 -7.03 -31.41
CA ILE A 320 1.73 -6.91 -30.64
C ILE A 320 2.01 -7.30 -29.20
N LYS A 321 1.60 -6.47 -28.25
CA LYS A 321 1.69 -6.73 -26.81
C LYS A 321 0.31 -6.67 -26.21
N ALA A 322 0.03 -7.54 -25.24
CA ALA A 322 -1.21 -7.52 -24.49
C ALA A 322 -0.91 -7.40 -23.00
N THR A 323 -1.69 -6.57 -22.31
CA THR A 323 -1.63 -6.36 -20.87
C THR A 323 -3.04 -6.36 -20.31
N PHE A 324 -3.18 -6.73 -19.04
CA PHE A 324 -4.45 -6.61 -18.33
C PHE A 324 -4.51 -5.27 -17.60
N LEU A 325 -5.67 -4.62 -17.63
CA LEU A 325 -5.96 -3.35 -16.97
C LEU A 325 -7.27 -3.44 -16.19
N ASP A 326 -7.44 -2.54 -15.23
CA ASP A 326 -8.68 -2.34 -14.47
C ASP A 326 -9.28 -3.63 -13.90
N ILE A 327 -8.40 -4.49 -13.37
CA ILE A 327 -8.81 -5.78 -12.82
C ILE A 327 -9.54 -5.55 -11.50
N SER A 328 -10.75 -6.09 -11.43
CA SER A 328 -11.50 -6.22 -10.20
C SER A 328 -11.87 -7.67 -9.98
N ALA A 329 -11.91 -8.07 -8.71
CA ALA A 329 -12.32 -9.40 -8.34
C ALA A 329 -13.18 -9.40 -7.08
N GLU A 330 -14.11 -10.34 -7.03
CA GLU A 330 -15.03 -10.54 -5.92
C GLU A 330 -15.10 -12.03 -5.59
N ALA A 331 -14.83 -12.36 -4.33
CA ALA A 331 -15.08 -13.69 -3.80
C ALA A 331 -16.60 -13.89 -3.64
N VAL A 332 -17.10 -14.99 -4.19
CA VAL A 332 -18.47 -15.49 -3.98
C VAL A 332 -18.39 -16.93 -3.49
N ASN A 333 -19.51 -17.54 -3.14
CA ASN A 333 -19.52 -18.90 -2.61
C ASN A 333 -18.78 -19.88 -3.57
N GLU A 334 -17.65 -20.42 -3.09
CA GLU A 334 -16.78 -21.40 -3.76
C GLU A 334 -16.11 -20.90 -5.06
N LYS A 335 -16.18 -19.60 -5.38
CA LYS A 335 -15.67 -19.04 -6.64
C LYS A 335 -15.18 -17.61 -6.47
N VAL A 336 -14.43 -17.15 -7.46
CA VAL A 336 -14.02 -15.76 -7.62
C VAL A 336 -14.47 -15.29 -8.99
N ILE A 337 -15.17 -14.16 -9.04
CA ILE A 337 -15.44 -13.42 -10.28
C ILE A 337 -14.26 -12.50 -10.52
N VAL A 338 -13.65 -12.56 -11.71
CA VAL A 338 -12.58 -11.65 -12.13
C VAL A 338 -13.00 -10.99 -13.43
N GLN A 339 -12.89 -9.67 -13.48
CA GLN A 339 -13.24 -8.87 -14.66
C GLN A 339 -12.27 -7.72 -14.83
N GLY A 340 -12.17 -7.21 -16.05
CA GLY A 340 -11.32 -6.07 -16.38
C GLY A 340 -11.20 -5.90 -17.88
N LEU A 341 -10.11 -5.26 -18.31
CA LEU A 341 -9.80 -5.03 -19.71
C LEU A 341 -8.50 -5.75 -20.09
N ILE A 342 -8.42 -6.17 -21.35
CA ILE A 342 -7.17 -6.56 -22.00
C ILE A 342 -6.86 -5.46 -23.00
N ARG A 343 -5.80 -4.70 -22.74
CA ARG A 343 -5.28 -3.69 -23.68
C ARG A 343 -4.23 -4.33 -24.57
N LYS A 344 -4.40 -4.15 -25.87
CA LYS A 344 -3.47 -4.62 -26.89
C LYS A 344 -2.87 -3.43 -27.59
N GLU A 345 -1.55 -3.38 -27.60
CA GLU A 345 -0.77 -2.38 -28.33
C GLU A 345 -0.16 -3.06 -29.54
N LEU A 346 -0.59 -2.63 -30.73
CA LEU A 346 -0.16 -3.14 -32.02
C LEU A 346 0.71 -2.11 -32.72
N SER A 347 1.84 -2.55 -33.24
CA SER A 347 2.67 -1.79 -34.18
C SER A 347 2.83 -2.55 -35.49
N TYR A 348 2.70 -1.85 -36.61
CA TYR A 348 2.78 -2.46 -37.95
C TYR A 348 3.30 -1.47 -38.99
N TYR A 349 3.80 -2.00 -40.11
CA TYR A 349 4.27 -1.21 -41.24
C TYR A 349 3.32 -1.31 -42.43
N ASP A 350 3.09 -0.20 -43.11
CA ASP A 350 2.37 -0.20 -44.38
C ASP A 350 3.28 -0.58 -45.58
N LYS A 351 2.77 -0.38 -46.80
CA LYS A 351 3.50 -0.64 -48.05
C LYS A 351 4.62 0.37 -48.31
N ASP A 352 4.55 1.57 -47.73
CA ASP A 352 5.53 2.64 -47.86
C ASP A 352 6.55 2.67 -46.71
N ASN A 353 6.48 1.69 -45.79
CA ASN A 353 7.27 1.54 -44.57
C ASN A 353 7.05 2.63 -43.51
N PHE A 354 5.87 3.24 -43.49
CA PHE A 354 5.44 4.05 -42.35
C PHE A 354 4.99 3.12 -41.20
N GLU A 355 5.44 3.43 -39.99
CA GLU A 355 5.03 2.73 -38.78
C GLU A 355 3.75 3.33 -38.23
N TYR A 356 2.80 2.47 -37.90
CA TYR A 356 1.55 2.81 -37.25
C TYR A 356 1.44 2.10 -35.92
N VAL A 357 0.87 2.79 -34.94
CA VAL A 357 0.54 2.23 -33.63
C VAL A 357 -0.97 2.32 -33.44
N GLU A 358 -1.57 1.19 -33.08
CA GLU A 358 -2.99 1.08 -32.76
C GLU A 358 -3.19 0.38 -31.43
N GLU A 359 -4.27 0.76 -30.74
CA GLU A 359 -4.65 0.20 -29.45
C GLU A 359 -6.06 -0.34 -29.52
N GLU A 360 -6.27 -1.50 -28.89
CA GLU A 360 -7.57 -2.14 -28.74
C GLU A 360 -7.75 -2.55 -27.28
N GLU A 361 -8.90 -2.21 -26.69
CA GLU A 361 -9.28 -2.65 -25.35
C GLU A 361 -10.46 -3.60 -25.43
N ILE A 362 -10.28 -4.79 -24.85
CA ILE A 362 -11.29 -5.85 -24.89
C ILE A 362 -11.70 -6.18 -23.45
N PRO A 363 -12.98 -6.03 -23.08
CA PRO A 363 -13.43 -6.45 -21.76
C PRO A 363 -13.38 -7.98 -21.63
N PHE A 364 -13.01 -8.45 -20.45
CA PHE A 364 -13.10 -9.85 -20.10
C PHE A 364 -13.81 -10.04 -18.75
N CYS A 365 -14.45 -11.19 -18.61
CA CYS A 365 -15.02 -11.64 -17.35
C CYS A 365 -14.86 -13.16 -17.26
N THR A 366 -14.37 -13.65 -16.13
CA THR A 366 -14.19 -15.07 -15.88
C THR A 366 -14.51 -15.44 -14.45
N LEU A 367 -14.84 -16.72 -14.26
CA LEU A 367 -15.10 -17.34 -12.96
C LEU A 367 -14.02 -18.36 -12.67
N VAL A 368 -13.30 -18.19 -11.55
CA VAL A 368 -12.30 -19.15 -11.07
C VAL A 368 -12.88 -19.88 -9.86
N ASN A 369 -12.85 -21.21 -9.84
CA ASN A 369 -13.36 -21.97 -8.69
C ASN A 369 -12.32 -21.95 -7.57
N VAL A 370 -12.71 -21.54 -6.37
CA VAL A 370 -11.81 -21.52 -5.20
C VAL A 370 -12.59 -22.08 -4.02
N VAL A 371 -12.22 -23.28 -3.59
CA VAL A 371 -12.94 -23.98 -2.53
C VAL A 371 -12.86 -23.17 -1.23
N GLY A 372 -13.99 -23.00 -0.54
CA GLY A 372 -14.07 -22.25 0.72
C GLY A 372 -14.18 -20.72 0.57
N ALA A 373 -14.08 -20.17 -0.64
CA ALA A 373 -14.27 -18.74 -0.88
C ALA A 373 -15.68 -18.28 -0.50
N ARG A 374 -15.78 -17.10 0.14
CA ARG A 374 -17.01 -16.48 0.64
C ARG A 374 -17.02 -14.97 0.38
N PRO A 375 -18.20 -14.34 0.24
CA PRO A 375 -18.31 -12.89 0.13
C PRO A 375 -17.58 -12.15 1.25
N GLY A 376 -16.87 -11.08 0.89
CA GLY A 376 -16.07 -10.25 1.81
C GLY A 376 -14.63 -10.71 2.03
N MET A 377 -14.23 -11.89 1.54
CA MET A 377 -12.82 -12.31 1.55
C MET A 377 -11.98 -11.50 0.58
N GLN A 378 -10.70 -11.34 0.90
CA GLN A 378 -9.73 -10.65 0.05
C GLN A 378 -9.31 -11.55 -1.10
N VAL A 379 -9.11 -10.97 -2.28
CA VAL A 379 -8.72 -11.69 -3.49
C VAL A 379 -7.50 -11.03 -4.11
N ASP A 380 -6.38 -11.74 -4.13
CA ASP A 380 -5.22 -11.39 -4.94
C ASP A 380 -5.39 -12.00 -6.34
N VAL A 381 -5.18 -11.20 -7.39
CA VAL A 381 -5.25 -11.65 -8.79
C VAL A 381 -3.91 -11.41 -9.48
N ILE A 382 -3.35 -12.47 -10.05
CA ILE A 382 -2.15 -12.39 -10.89
C ILE A 382 -2.53 -12.85 -12.29
N PRO A 383 -2.75 -11.90 -13.22
CA PRO A 383 -3.06 -12.22 -14.60
C PRO A 383 -1.76 -12.41 -15.42
N SER A 384 -1.82 -13.21 -16.48
CA SER A 384 -0.74 -13.32 -17.45
C SER A 384 -1.28 -13.64 -18.85
N ILE A 385 -0.55 -13.23 -19.88
CA ILE A 385 -0.82 -13.63 -21.27
C ILE A 385 0.22 -14.68 -21.65
N TYR A 386 -0.23 -15.92 -21.82
CA TYR A 386 0.64 -17.05 -22.15
C TYR A 386 0.93 -17.13 -23.65
N LEU A 387 -0.04 -16.75 -24.48
CA LEU A 387 0.06 -16.79 -25.93
C LEU A 387 -0.69 -15.62 -26.56
N LEU A 388 -0.12 -15.03 -27.61
CA LEU A 388 -0.75 -14.04 -28.46
C LEU A 388 -0.25 -14.21 -29.90
N GLU A 389 -1.13 -14.72 -30.78
CA GLU A 389 -0.82 -15.03 -32.17
C GLU A 389 -1.63 -14.12 -33.12
N PRO A 390 -0.99 -13.11 -33.73
CA PRO A 390 -1.59 -12.28 -34.77
C PRO A 390 -1.52 -12.97 -36.15
N VAL A 391 -2.60 -12.90 -36.91
CA VAL A 391 -2.71 -13.35 -38.29
C VAL A 391 -3.30 -12.23 -39.13
N LEU A 392 -2.47 -11.63 -39.98
CA LEU A 392 -2.86 -10.56 -40.89
C LEU A 392 -3.54 -11.14 -42.14
N ALA A 393 -4.71 -10.60 -42.49
CA ALA A 393 -5.43 -10.95 -43.71
C ALA A 393 -4.66 -10.52 -44.96
N ALA A 394 -4.91 -11.19 -46.07
CA ALA A 394 -4.19 -10.93 -47.33
C ALA A 394 -4.40 -9.52 -47.91
N ASP A 395 -5.47 -8.83 -47.51
CA ASP A 395 -5.75 -7.45 -47.90
C ASP A 395 -5.05 -6.40 -47.02
N GLY A 396 -4.39 -6.85 -45.93
CA GLY A 396 -3.70 -5.98 -44.98
C GLY A 396 -4.63 -5.18 -44.07
N LYS A 397 -5.95 -5.42 -44.08
CA LYS A 397 -6.92 -4.60 -43.32
C LYS A 397 -7.45 -5.26 -42.07
N GLU A 398 -7.48 -6.58 -42.02
CA GLU A 398 -7.99 -7.32 -40.87
C GLU A 398 -6.88 -8.09 -40.18
N LEU A 399 -6.79 -7.93 -38.87
CA LEU A 399 -5.90 -8.71 -38.02
C LEU A 399 -6.74 -9.62 -37.12
N SER A 400 -6.67 -10.93 -37.37
CA SER A 400 -7.20 -11.94 -36.45
C SER A 400 -6.17 -12.25 -35.37
N GLN A 401 -6.61 -12.38 -34.14
CA GLN A 401 -5.71 -12.52 -32.99
C GLN A 401 -6.23 -13.64 -32.09
N LYS A 402 -5.42 -14.67 -31.86
CA LYS A 402 -5.71 -15.70 -30.84
C LYS A 402 -4.88 -15.42 -29.61
N TYR A 403 -5.48 -15.47 -28.43
CA TYR A 403 -4.72 -15.30 -27.20
C TYR A 403 -5.20 -16.23 -26.09
N ILE A 404 -4.23 -16.70 -25.30
CA ILE A 404 -4.47 -17.48 -24.09
C ILE A 404 -4.13 -16.59 -22.90
N GLY A 405 -5.16 -16.15 -22.20
CA GLY A 405 -5.03 -15.48 -20.91
C GLY A 405 -5.07 -16.51 -19.79
N GLU A 406 -4.30 -16.27 -18.74
CA GLU A 406 -4.28 -17.06 -17.52
C GLU A 406 -4.53 -16.12 -16.33
N ILE A 407 -5.47 -16.50 -15.46
CA ILE A 407 -5.80 -15.77 -14.25
C ILE A 407 -5.53 -16.68 -13.06
N PHE A 408 -4.49 -16.39 -12.30
CA PHE A 408 -4.29 -16.95 -10.97
C PHE A 408 -5.04 -16.10 -9.95
N VAL A 409 -5.77 -16.75 -9.04
CA VAL A 409 -6.45 -16.10 -7.92
C VAL A 409 -6.03 -16.77 -6.61
N LYS A 410 -5.93 -15.95 -5.57
CA LYS A 410 -5.70 -16.38 -4.20
C LYS A 410 -6.67 -15.68 -3.28
N VAL A 411 -7.43 -16.46 -2.53
CA VAL A 411 -8.44 -15.95 -1.58
C VAL A 411 -7.88 -16.02 -0.18
N THR A 412 -7.93 -14.91 0.54
CA THR A 412 -7.47 -14.82 1.92
C THR A 412 -8.49 -14.18 2.86
N GLU A 413 -8.39 -14.53 4.13
CA GLU A 413 -9.16 -13.94 5.22
C GLU A 413 -8.24 -13.68 6.40
N ASN A 414 -8.30 -12.49 6.99
CA ASN A 414 -7.54 -12.21 8.20
C ASN A 414 -8.13 -12.98 9.37
N ILE A 415 -7.32 -13.82 10.01
CA ILE A 415 -7.68 -14.56 11.21
C ILE A 415 -6.81 -14.11 12.38
N GLN A 416 -7.34 -14.25 13.58
CA GLN A 416 -6.58 -14.10 14.82
C GLN A 416 -6.36 -15.45 15.49
N PHE A 417 -5.12 -15.73 15.87
CA PHE A 417 -4.79 -16.92 16.65
C PHE A 417 -3.50 -16.69 17.44
N ASN A 418 -3.37 -17.40 18.56
CA ASN A 418 -2.13 -17.38 19.32
C ASN A 418 -1.10 -18.29 18.65
N LEU A 419 0.15 -17.82 18.57
CA LEU A 419 1.28 -18.61 18.09
C LEU A 419 1.83 -19.53 19.18
N CYS A 420 2.54 -20.56 18.73
CA CYS A 420 3.54 -21.26 19.53
C CYS A 420 4.91 -20.69 19.18
N GLU A 421 5.43 -19.83 20.06
CA GLU A 421 6.73 -19.21 19.92
C GLU A 421 7.83 -20.10 20.52
N VAL A 422 9.07 -19.82 20.14
CA VAL A 422 10.25 -20.36 20.81
C VAL A 422 10.95 -19.18 21.49
N GLU A 423 11.01 -19.18 22.82
CA GLU A 423 11.78 -18.19 23.56
C GLU A 423 13.23 -18.20 23.07
N THR A 424 13.71 -17.06 22.57
CA THR A 424 15.14 -16.80 22.48
C THR A 424 15.67 -16.66 23.90
N TYR A 425 16.62 -17.52 24.28
CA TYR A 425 17.53 -17.25 25.39
C TYR A 425 18.08 -15.83 25.22
N GLN A 426 17.72 -14.92 26.13
CA GLN A 426 18.51 -13.70 26.32
C GLN A 426 19.92 -14.13 26.73
N GLN A 427 20.93 -13.81 25.91
CA GLN A 427 22.33 -13.82 26.33
C GLN A 427 22.70 -12.48 26.96
#